data_AF-A0A367XXM9-F1
#
_entry.id   AF-A0A367XXM9-F1
#
_cell.length_a   1.000
_cell.length_b   1.000
_cell.length_c   1.000
_cell.angle_alpha   90.00
_cell.angle_beta   90.00
_cell.angle_gamma   90.00
#
_symmetry.space_group_name_H-M   'P 1'
#
loop_
_entity.id
_entity.type
_entity.pdbx_description
1 polymer ?
#
loop_
_entity_poly.entity_id
_entity_poly.type
_entity_poly.pdbx_seq_one_letter_code
_entity_poly.pdbx_strand_id
1 'polypeptide(L)'
;MLNIPYCLEKFMVFGLLVCFNSFLTLFTLAPLKIMIITLQQAFQYLRNFDSFQFQRFRLIKKDVITLSVVLLSIIVLSNRKLDISRMYHDVRGQADIKLYVMFGVLECAEKLCSSLGQDILNILYQTSPSRKTARFVVFYFLSIFYLSFHAYILIYQTVSLNVAANSYSNALLTLLLSNQFAELKGSVSKI
;
A
#
# COMPACT_ATOMS: atom_id res chain seq x y z
N MET A 1 -11.33 11.20 33.48
CA MET A 1 -11.78 10.41 32.31
C MET A 1 -11.36 11.01 30.95
N LEU A 2 -10.79 12.23 30.88
CA LEU A 2 -10.30 12.83 29.63
C LEU A 2 -8.88 12.42 29.21
N ASN A 3 -8.14 11.69 30.03
CA ASN A 3 -6.76 11.29 29.70
C ASN A 3 -6.71 10.22 28.60
N ILE A 4 -7.74 9.37 28.50
CA ILE A 4 -7.81 8.28 27.51
C ILE A 4 -7.83 8.81 26.07
N PRO A 5 -8.73 9.75 25.68
CA PRO A 5 -8.73 10.29 24.32
C PRO A 5 -7.43 11.05 24.01
N TYR A 6 -6.83 11.74 24.98
CA TYR A 6 -5.58 12.47 24.80
C TYR A 6 -4.37 11.55 24.55
N CYS A 7 -4.29 10.40 25.25
CA CYS A 7 -3.27 9.40 24.96
C CYS A 7 -3.45 8.77 23.57
N LEU A 8 -4.70 8.53 23.16
CA LEU A 8 -5.03 7.95 21.85
C LEU A 8 -4.70 8.91 20.71
N GLU A 9 -4.99 10.21 20.87
CA GLU A 9 -4.63 11.25 19.91
C GLU A 9 -3.11 11.31 19.69
N LYS A 10 -2.31 11.30 20.76
CA LYS A 10 -0.83 11.25 20.65
C LYS A 10 -0.33 10.02 19.91
N PHE A 11 -0.93 8.86 20.16
CA PHE A 11 -0.56 7.62 19.49
C PHE A 11 -0.90 7.68 17.99
N MET A 12 -2.06 8.21 17.62
CA MET A 12 -2.47 8.37 16.22
C MET A 12 -1.55 9.35 15.47
N VAL A 13 -1.18 10.47 16.08
CA VAL A 13 -0.23 11.44 15.50
C VAL A 13 1.14 10.81 15.29
N PHE A 14 1.63 10.02 16.26
CA PHE A 14 2.87 9.27 16.09
C PHE A 14 2.80 8.27 14.92
N GLY A 15 1.70 7.53 14.80
CA GLY A 15 1.47 6.62 13.68
C GLY A 15 1.48 7.34 12.32
N LEU A 16 0.81 8.49 12.23
CA LEU A 16 0.82 9.32 11.01
C LEU A 16 2.23 9.79 10.66
N LEU A 17 3.02 10.25 11.63
CA LEU A 17 4.41 10.67 11.41
C LEU A 17 5.29 9.52 10.93
N VAL A 18 5.12 8.31 11.48
CA VAL A 18 5.84 7.11 11.03
C VAL A 18 5.48 6.78 9.58
N CYS A 19 4.18 6.75 9.24
CA CYS A 19 3.71 6.51 7.88
C CYS A 19 4.23 7.58 6.90
N PHE A 20 4.20 8.84 7.30
CA PHE A 20 4.72 9.96 6.51
C PHE A 20 6.23 9.83 6.27
N ASN A 21 7.00 9.46 7.30
CA ASN A 21 8.43 9.19 7.15
C ASN A 21 8.71 8.01 6.21
N SER A 22 7.92 6.93 6.28
CA SER A 22 8.01 5.80 5.35
C SER A 22 7.68 6.20 3.91
N PHE A 23 6.66 7.03 3.71
CA PHE A 23 6.31 7.59 2.40
C PHE A 23 7.44 8.47 1.85
N LEU A 24 7.96 9.41 2.65
CA LEU A 24 9.10 10.24 2.27
C LEU A 24 10.36 9.41 2.00
N THR A 25 10.57 8.33 2.73
CA THR A 25 11.68 7.40 2.48
C THR A 25 11.56 6.76 1.11
N LEU A 26 10.37 6.27 0.74
CA LEU A 26 10.13 5.70 -0.59
C LEU A 26 10.28 6.75 -1.70
N PHE A 27 9.72 7.95 -1.50
CA PHE A 27 9.73 9.01 -2.50
C PHE A 27 11.10 9.70 -2.66
N THR A 28 11.84 9.92 -1.58
CA THR A 28 13.10 10.67 -1.59
C THR A 28 14.33 9.76 -1.67
N LEU A 29 14.42 8.74 -0.82
CA LEU A 29 15.64 7.93 -0.72
C LEU A 29 15.80 6.96 -1.90
N ALA A 30 14.71 6.42 -2.45
CA ALA A 30 14.79 5.50 -3.59
C ALA A 30 15.33 6.17 -4.88
N PRO A 31 14.81 7.31 -5.36
CA PRO A 31 15.38 7.97 -6.54
C PRO A 31 16.77 8.55 -6.27
N LEU A 32 17.02 9.05 -5.06
CA LEU A 32 18.33 9.60 -4.68
C LEU A 32 19.42 8.52 -4.74
N LYS A 33 19.14 7.30 -4.25
CA LYS A 33 20.07 6.15 -4.39
C LYS A 33 20.37 5.82 -5.84
N ILE A 34 19.35 5.84 -6.71
CA ILE A 34 19.53 5.59 -8.16
C ILE A 34 20.43 6.68 -8.75
N MET A 35 20.15 7.95 -8.45
CA MET A 35 20.92 9.09 -8.96
C MET A 35 22.38 9.08 -8.50
N ILE A 36 22.66 8.80 -7.21
CA ILE A 36 24.04 8.75 -6.71
C ILE A 36 24.82 7.65 -7.41
N ILE A 37 24.22 6.48 -7.63
CA ILE A 37 24.95 5.34 -8.17
C ILE A 37 25.17 5.49 -9.68
N THR A 38 24.21 6.06 -10.42
CA THR A 38 24.45 6.40 -11.84
C THR A 38 25.55 7.46 -11.98
N LEU A 39 25.60 8.46 -11.09
CA LEU A 39 26.68 9.45 -11.08
C LEU A 39 28.04 8.82 -10.72
N GLN A 40 28.10 7.95 -9.70
CA GLN A 40 29.33 7.24 -9.34
C GLN A 40 29.81 6.34 -10.48
N GLN A 41 28.89 5.67 -11.17
CA GLN A 41 29.21 4.80 -12.30
C GLN A 41 29.68 5.60 -13.53
N ALA A 42 29.08 6.77 -13.79
CA ALA A 42 29.56 7.70 -14.81
C ALA A 42 30.95 8.26 -14.48
N PHE A 43 31.20 8.64 -13.22
CA PHE A 43 32.49 9.15 -12.75
C PHE A 43 33.60 8.08 -12.77
N GLN A 44 33.25 6.83 -12.45
CA GLN A 44 34.17 5.68 -12.53
C GLN A 44 34.47 5.29 -13.98
N TYR A 45 33.49 5.36 -14.88
CA TYR A 45 33.68 5.16 -16.31
C TYR A 45 34.65 6.20 -16.92
N LEU A 46 34.60 7.44 -16.43
CA LEU A 46 35.53 8.51 -16.81
C LEU A 46 36.96 8.35 -16.26
N ARG A 47 37.16 7.58 -15.18
CA ARG A 47 38.43 7.58 -14.43
C ARG A 47 39.29 6.33 -14.62
N ASN A 48 38.75 5.23 -15.19
CA ASN A 48 39.40 3.92 -15.35
C ASN A 48 40.06 3.42 -14.04
N PHE A 49 39.41 2.54 -13.28
CA PHE A 49 40.07 1.40 -12.59
C PHE A 49 39.05 0.53 -11.85
N ASP A 50 39.29 -0.78 -11.96
CA ASP A 50 38.47 -1.91 -11.51
C ASP A 50 38.21 -1.99 -10.00
N SER A 51 36.94 -2.22 -9.67
CA SER A 51 36.42 -3.18 -8.68
C SER A 51 34.98 -2.81 -8.34
N PHE A 52 34.07 -3.13 -9.27
CA PHE A 52 32.64 -2.84 -9.12
C PHE A 52 32.04 -3.59 -7.91
N GLN A 53 31.52 -2.82 -6.94
CA GLN A 53 30.78 -3.31 -5.78
C GLN A 53 29.48 -4.03 -6.20
N PHE A 54 29.57 -5.34 -6.44
CA PHE A 54 28.48 -6.23 -6.85
C PHE A 54 27.26 -6.20 -5.91
N GLN A 55 27.47 -5.87 -4.63
CA GLN A 55 26.44 -5.83 -3.60
C GLN A 55 25.53 -4.59 -3.72
N ARG A 56 26.06 -3.44 -4.18
CA ARG A 56 25.26 -2.22 -4.43
C ARG A 56 24.30 -2.41 -5.60
N PHE A 57 24.71 -3.07 -6.68
CA PHE A 57 23.84 -3.35 -7.83
C PHE A 57 22.60 -4.18 -7.48
N ARG A 58 22.70 -5.10 -6.52
CA ARG A 58 21.55 -5.94 -6.13
C ARG A 58 20.47 -5.11 -5.42
N LEU A 59 20.86 -4.13 -4.61
CA LEU A 59 19.93 -3.22 -3.93
C LEU A 59 19.28 -2.25 -4.91
N ILE A 60 20.05 -1.70 -5.86
CA ILE A 60 19.53 -0.85 -6.94
C ILE A 60 18.49 -1.58 -7.76
N LYS A 61 18.76 -2.84 -8.14
CA LYS A 61 17.81 -3.63 -8.93
C LYS A 61 16.46 -3.78 -8.22
N LYS A 62 16.47 -4.00 -6.90
CA LYS A 62 15.24 -4.05 -6.10
C LYS A 62 14.52 -2.71 -6.10
N ASP A 63 15.21 -1.63 -5.75
CA ASP A 63 14.62 -0.29 -5.68
C ASP A 63 14.03 0.16 -7.04
N VAL A 64 14.72 -0.15 -8.15
CA VAL A 64 14.24 0.14 -9.52
C VAL A 64 13.01 -0.70 -9.88
N ILE A 65 13.00 -2.00 -9.56
CA ILE A 65 11.83 -2.86 -9.80
C ILE A 65 10.64 -2.35 -8.98
N THR A 66 10.84 -2.02 -7.70
CA THR A 66 9.77 -1.47 -6.85
C THR A 66 9.19 -0.18 -7.43
N LEU A 67 10.06 0.78 -7.78
CA LEU A 67 9.60 2.08 -8.32
C LEU A 67 8.88 1.91 -9.66
N SER A 68 9.37 1.04 -10.54
CA SER A 68 8.71 0.78 -11.84
C SER A 68 7.33 0.12 -11.67
N VAL A 69 7.19 -0.84 -10.76
CA VAL A 69 5.89 -1.46 -10.42
C VAL A 69 4.93 -0.42 -9.86
N VAL A 70 5.39 0.44 -8.94
CA VAL A 70 4.58 1.53 -8.37
C VAL A 70 4.13 2.52 -9.45
N LEU A 71 5.05 3.02 -10.28
CA LEU A 71 4.72 3.96 -11.35
C LEU A 71 3.70 3.37 -12.35
N LEU A 72 3.92 2.12 -12.80
CA LEU A 72 2.98 1.46 -13.70
C LEU A 72 1.62 1.24 -13.05
N SER A 73 1.58 0.86 -11.77
CA SER A 73 0.31 0.71 -11.05
C SER A 73 -0.46 2.03 -10.95
N ILE A 74 0.24 3.15 -10.77
CA ILE A 74 -0.35 4.51 -10.77
C ILE A 74 -0.90 4.84 -12.15
N ILE A 75 -0.16 4.54 -13.23
CA ILE A 75 -0.63 4.75 -14.61
C ILE A 75 -1.88 3.91 -14.89
N VAL A 76 -1.89 2.64 -14.48
CA VAL A 76 -3.05 1.75 -14.62
C VAL A 76 -4.25 2.30 -13.88
N LEU A 77 -4.05 2.80 -12.66
CA LEU A 77 -5.10 3.39 -11.81
C LEU A 77 -5.58 4.76 -12.33
N SER A 78 -4.68 5.56 -12.89
CA SER A 78 -4.97 6.86 -13.49
C SER A 78 -5.74 6.74 -14.81
N ASN A 79 -5.93 5.53 -15.34
CA ASN A 79 -6.79 5.35 -16.49
C ASN A 79 -8.21 5.79 -16.14
N ARG A 80 -8.83 6.49 -17.10
CA ARG A 80 -10.14 7.18 -17.03
C ARG A 80 -11.36 6.30 -16.67
N LYS A 81 -11.14 5.02 -16.35
CA LYS A 81 -12.19 4.08 -15.95
C LYS A 81 -12.48 4.13 -14.44
N LEU A 82 -11.61 4.75 -13.64
CA LEU A 82 -11.76 4.87 -12.19
C LEU A 82 -12.23 6.26 -11.76
N ASP A 83 -13.47 6.59 -12.14
CA ASP A 83 -14.12 7.82 -11.67
C ASP A 83 -14.51 7.66 -10.19
N ILE A 84 -13.75 8.31 -9.29
CA ILE A 84 -14.05 8.35 -7.84
C ILE A 84 -15.50 8.82 -7.60
N SER A 85 -16.01 9.71 -8.45
CA SER A 85 -17.40 10.18 -8.39
C SER A 85 -18.43 9.07 -8.58
N ARG A 86 -18.18 8.08 -9.45
CA ARG A 86 -19.08 6.93 -9.64
C ARG A 86 -19.06 6.03 -8.42
N MET A 87 -17.86 5.72 -7.92
CA MET A 87 -17.70 4.94 -6.69
C MET A 87 -18.45 5.58 -5.52
N TYR A 88 -18.34 6.90 -5.36
CA TYR A 88 -19.04 7.65 -4.32
C TYR A 88 -20.57 7.54 -4.48
N HIS A 89 -21.09 7.67 -5.70
CA HIS A 89 -22.52 7.57 -5.95
C HIS A 89 -23.05 6.15 -5.74
N ASP A 90 -22.29 5.13 -6.14
CA ASP A 90 -22.64 3.71 -5.96
C ASP A 90 -22.71 3.34 -4.48
N VAL A 91 -21.77 3.84 -3.67
CA VAL A 91 -21.68 3.62 -2.23
C VAL A 91 -22.79 4.38 -1.49
N ARG A 92 -23.06 5.64 -1.87
CA ARG A 92 -24.11 6.46 -1.25
C ARG A 92 -25.53 5.94 -1.51
N GLY A 93 -25.75 5.23 -2.62
CA GLY A 93 -27.04 4.62 -2.93
C GLY A 93 -27.33 3.31 -2.17
N GLN A 94 -26.40 2.79 -1.37
CA GLN A 94 -26.60 1.57 -0.59
C GLN A 94 -27.25 1.85 0.78
N ALA A 95 -27.96 0.85 1.33
CA ALA A 95 -28.48 0.91 2.69
C ALA A 95 -27.34 0.84 3.75
N ASP A 96 -27.50 1.54 4.88
CA ASP A 96 -26.50 1.63 5.97
C ASP A 96 -26.02 0.26 6.47
N ILE A 97 -26.92 -0.72 6.62
CA ILE A 97 -26.59 -2.09 7.03
C ILE A 97 -25.71 -2.79 5.98
N LYS A 98 -25.98 -2.55 4.70
CA LYS A 98 -25.21 -3.14 3.59
C LYS A 98 -23.82 -2.51 3.49
N LEU A 99 -23.70 -1.20 3.77
CA LEU A 99 -22.41 -0.49 3.87
C LEU A 99 -21.54 -1.06 4.99
N TYR A 100 -22.13 -1.35 6.16
CA TYR A 100 -21.41 -1.95 7.28
C TYR A 100 -20.80 -3.32 6.91
N VAL A 101 -21.58 -4.22 6.28
CA VAL A 101 -21.07 -5.52 5.83
C VAL A 101 -19.97 -5.35 4.78
N MET A 102 -20.13 -4.39 3.84
CA MET A 102 -19.11 -4.08 2.84
C MET A 102 -17.80 -3.63 3.46
N PHE A 103 -17.86 -2.78 4.50
CA PHE A 103 -16.67 -2.34 5.22
C PHE A 103 -15.94 -3.51 5.89
N GLY A 104 -16.66 -4.42 6.54
CA GLY A 104 -16.07 -5.62 7.14
C GLY A 104 -15.39 -6.54 6.12
N VAL A 105 -16.01 -6.73 4.94
CA VAL A 105 -15.40 -7.50 3.85
C VAL A 105 -14.16 -6.81 3.29
N LEU A 106 -14.20 -5.48 3.10
CA LEU A 106 -13.06 -4.70 2.63
C LEU A 106 -11.89 -4.76 3.61
N GLU A 107 -12.14 -4.70 4.92
CA GLU A 107 -11.11 -4.82 5.94
C GLU A 107 -10.45 -6.22 5.93
N CYS A 108 -11.24 -7.28 5.78
CA CYS A 108 -10.69 -8.63 5.59
C CYS A 108 -9.87 -8.72 4.29
N ALA A 109 -10.35 -8.13 3.20
CA ALA A 109 -9.66 -8.11 1.92
C ALA A 109 -8.33 -7.36 2.00
N GLU A 110 -8.26 -6.23 2.72
CA GLU A 110 -7.04 -5.46 2.96
C GLU A 110 -5.98 -6.31 3.67
N LYS A 111 -6.37 -6.99 4.77
CA LYS A 111 -5.49 -7.86 5.55
C LYS A 111 -4.96 -9.03 4.72
N LEU A 112 -5.83 -9.68 3.94
CA LEU A 112 -5.44 -10.75 3.01
C LEU A 112 -4.49 -10.25 1.93
N CYS A 113 -4.79 -9.11 1.32
CA CYS A 113 -3.91 -8.51 0.32
C CYS A 113 -2.54 -8.18 0.91
N SER A 114 -2.48 -7.55 2.08
CA SER A 114 -1.21 -7.19 2.74
C SER A 114 -0.30 -8.40 2.96
N SER A 115 -0.86 -9.54 3.38
CA SER A 115 -0.11 -10.80 3.49
C SER A 115 0.36 -11.32 2.13
N LEU A 116 -0.53 -11.39 1.14
CA LEU A 116 -0.22 -11.89 -0.21
C LEU A 116 0.81 -11.01 -0.94
N GLY A 117 0.75 -9.70 -0.75
CA GLY A 117 1.62 -8.74 -1.41
C GLY A 117 3.08 -8.91 -1.02
N GLN A 118 3.34 -9.21 0.26
CA GLN A 118 4.71 -9.47 0.73
C GLN A 118 5.31 -10.69 0.03
N ASP A 119 4.54 -11.77 -0.13
CA ASP A 119 4.98 -12.98 -0.81
C ASP A 119 5.23 -12.76 -2.31
N ILE A 120 4.28 -12.12 -3.00
CA ILE A 120 4.38 -11.84 -4.44
C ILE A 120 5.61 -10.96 -4.73
N LEU A 121 5.82 -9.89 -3.96
CA LEU A 121 6.97 -9.00 -4.12
C LEU A 121 8.29 -9.70 -3.79
N ASN A 122 8.31 -10.54 -2.75
CA ASN A 122 9.50 -11.29 -2.38
C ASN A 122 9.92 -12.26 -3.51
N ILE A 123 8.96 -12.98 -4.11
CA ILE A 123 9.21 -13.86 -5.26
C ILE A 123 9.74 -13.06 -6.45
N LEU A 124 9.18 -11.87 -6.71
CA LEU A 124 9.65 -10.99 -7.78
C LEU A 124 11.12 -10.56 -7.54
N TYR A 125 11.46 -10.13 -6.34
CA TYR A 125 12.83 -9.69 -6.01
C TYR A 125 13.86 -10.83 -6.02
N GLN A 126 13.44 -12.06 -5.74
CA GLN A 126 14.31 -13.24 -5.81
C GLN A 126 14.48 -13.77 -7.24
N THR A 127 13.52 -13.51 -8.12
CA THR A 127 13.57 -13.99 -9.51
C THR A 127 14.54 -13.13 -10.32
N SER A 128 15.71 -13.68 -10.63
CA SER A 128 16.66 -13.01 -11.53
C SER A 128 16.14 -13.00 -12.98
N PRO A 129 16.12 -11.85 -13.67
CA PRO A 129 15.66 -11.76 -15.05
C PRO A 129 16.50 -12.58 -16.03
N SER A 130 17.77 -12.85 -15.70
CA SER A 130 18.72 -13.49 -16.64
C SER A 130 18.50 -14.99 -16.88
N ARG A 131 17.93 -15.73 -15.92
CA ARG A 131 17.80 -17.21 -16.04
C ARG A 131 16.39 -17.67 -16.35
N LYS A 132 15.36 -16.90 -15.98
CA LYS A 132 13.94 -17.27 -16.11
C LYS A 132 13.10 -16.04 -16.48
N THR A 133 13.38 -15.44 -17.64
CA THR A 133 12.69 -14.23 -18.16
C THR A 133 11.17 -14.39 -18.15
N ALA A 134 10.63 -15.50 -18.64
CA ALA A 134 9.18 -15.74 -18.66
C ALA A 134 8.56 -15.71 -17.26
N ARG A 135 9.19 -16.37 -16.28
CA ARG A 135 8.74 -16.35 -14.88
C ARG A 135 8.81 -14.93 -14.31
N PHE A 136 9.91 -14.21 -14.54
CA PHE A 136 10.04 -12.83 -14.10
C PHE A 136 8.93 -11.94 -14.65
N VAL A 137 8.65 -12.02 -15.95
CA VAL A 137 7.60 -11.23 -16.62
C VAL A 137 6.22 -11.54 -16.04
N VAL A 138 5.88 -12.81 -15.84
CA VAL A 138 4.60 -13.21 -15.24
C VAL A 138 4.44 -12.64 -13.82
N PHE A 139 5.45 -12.82 -12.96
CA PHE A 139 5.38 -12.28 -11.60
C PHE A 139 5.38 -10.74 -11.59
N TYR A 140 6.05 -10.10 -12.55
CA TYR A 140 6.05 -8.64 -12.68
C TYR A 140 4.66 -8.09 -13.01
N PHE A 141 3.98 -8.66 -14.01
CA PHE A 141 2.59 -8.28 -14.32
C PHE A 141 1.62 -8.64 -13.20
N LEU A 142 1.83 -9.78 -12.53
CA LEU A 142 1.04 -10.17 -11.36
C LEU A 142 1.21 -9.16 -10.22
N SER A 143 2.42 -8.67 -9.95
CA SER A 143 2.68 -7.63 -8.95
C SER A 143 1.96 -6.32 -9.29
N ILE A 144 1.94 -5.91 -10.56
CA ILE A 144 1.23 -4.70 -11.00
C ILE A 144 -0.28 -4.88 -10.78
N PHE A 145 -0.85 -6.00 -11.23
CA PHE A 145 -2.27 -6.30 -11.05
C PHE A 145 -2.65 -6.33 -9.56
N TYR A 146 -1.85 -7.01 -8.75
CA TYR A 146 -2.01 -7.06 -7.30
C TYR A 146 -1.99 -5.65 -6.69
N LEU A 147 -0.99 -4.83 -7.02
CA LEU A 147 -0.84 -3.49 -6.43
C LEU A 147 -1.98 -2.57 -6.82
N SER A 148 -2.42 -2.61 -8.09
CA SER A 148 -3.59 -1.87 -8.56
C SER A 148 -4.88 -2.34 -7.87
N PHE A 149 -5.08 -3.65 -7.70
CA PHE A 149 -6.25 -4.19 -7.01
C PHE A 149 -6.27 -3.82 -5.52
N HIS A 150 -5.12 -3.92 -4.85
CA HIS A 150 -4.99 -3.51 -3.45
C HIS A 150 -5.25 -2.00 -3.27
N ALA A 151 -4.72 -1.16 -4.16
CA ALA A 151 -5.00 0.28 -4.16
C ALA A 151 -6.50 0.56 -4.38
N TYR A 152 -7.17 -0.19 -5.25
CA TYR A 152 -8.61 -0.05 -5.48
C TYR A 152 -9.42 -0.36 -4.21
N ILE A 153 -9.07 -1.42 -3.47
CA ILE A 153 -9.70 -1.75 -2.18
C ILE A 153 -9.55 -0.58 -1.19
N LEU A 154 -8.34 -0.03 -1.05
CA LEU A 154 -8.07 1.09 -0.15
C LEU A 154 -8.86 2.36 -0.53
N ILE A 155 -9.02 2.64 -1.82
CA ILE A 155 -9.85 3.75 -2.30
C ILE A 155 -11.33 3.50 -1.96
N TYR A 156 -11.84 2.28 -2.17
CA TYR A 156 -13.21 1.92 -1.81
C TYR A 156 -13.47 2.08 -0.31
N GLN A 157 -12.55 1.62 0.53
CA GLN A 157 -12.62 1.75 1.98
C GLN A 157 -12.63 3.22 2.40
N THR A 158 -11.78 4.05 1.78
CA THR A 158 -11.73 5.50 2.03
C THR A 158 -13.04 6.19 1.62
N VAL A 159 -13.58 5.88 0.44
CA VAL A 159 -14.84 6.45 -0.05
C VAL A 159 -16.00 6.01 0.84
N SER A 160 -16.05 4.74 1.23
CA SER A 160 -17.07 4.20 2.14
C SER A 160 -17.02 4.88 3.51
N LEU A 161 -15.82 5.09 4.06
CA LEU A 161 -15.65 5.79 5.32
C LEU A 161 -16.09 7.26 5.21
N ASN A 162 -15.76 7.93 4.11
CA ASN A 162 -16.17 9.30 3.86
C ASN A 162 -17.70 9.44 3.74
N VAL A 163 -18.36 8.49 3.06
CA VAL A 163 -19.84 8.44 2.99
C VAL A 163 -20.43 8.21 4.38
N ALA A 164 -19.91 7.26 5.15
CA ALA A 164 -20.38 6.96 6.51
C ALA A 164 -20.17 8.12 7.49
N ALA A 165 -19.08 8.88 7.33
CA ALA A 165 -18.81 10.08 8.12
C ALA A 165 -19.74 11.25 7.76
N ASN A 166 -20.08 11.38 6.47
CA ASN A 166 -20.94 12.45 5.97
C ASN A 166 -22.45 12.12 6.08
N SER A 167 -22.82 10.85 6.30
CA SER A 167 -24.17 10.48 6.71
C SER A 167 -24.35 10.84 8.19
N TYR A 168 -25.17 11.85 8.47
CA TYR A 168 -25.51 12.36 9.83
C TYR A 168 -26.11 11.30 10.80
N SER A 169 -26.26 10.05 10.38
CA SER A 169 -26.80 8.95 11.20
C SER A 169 -25.71 8.30 12.07
N ASN A 170 -26.14 7.52 13.07
CA ASN A 170 -25.27 6.69 13.91
C ASN A 170 -24.40 5.67 13.13
N ALA A 171 -24.39 5.68 11.80
CA ALA A 171 -23.65 4.74 10.95
C ALA A 171 -22.14 4.72 11.25
N LEU A 172 -21.48 5.89 11.38
CA LEU A 172 -20.06 5.97 11.77
C LEU A 172 -19.82 5.37 13.17
N LEU A 173 -20.67 5.73 14.14
CA LEU A 173 -20.58 5.25 15.52
C LEU A 173 -20.82 3.73 15.60
N THR A 174 -21.81 3.21 14.87
CA THR A 174 -22.12 1.79 14.77
C THR A 174 -20.97 1.01 14.11
N LEU A 175 -20.32 1.59 13.09
CA LEU A 175 -19.11 1.02 12.48
C LEU A 175 -17.96 0.91 13.49
N LEU A 176 -17.65 2.01 14.19
CA LEU A 176 -16.56 2.06 15.18
C LEU A 176 -16.84 1.12 16.36
N LEU A 177 -18.06 1.16 16.92
CA LEU A 177 -18.46 0.27 18.02
C LEU A 177 -18.40 -1.19 17.61
N SER A 178 -18.88 -1.53 16.41
CA SER A 178 -18.82 -2.90 15.94
C SER A 178 -17.38 -3.39 15.73
N ASN A 179 -16.47 -2.52 15.27
CA ASN A 179 -15.09 -2.94 15.08
C ASN A 179 -14.42 -3.22 16.42
N GLN A 180 -14.68 -2.36 17.41
CA GLN A 180 -14.27 -2.58 18.80
C GLN A 180 -14.87 -3.86 19.41
N PHE A 181 -16.14 -4.17 19.14
CA PHE A 181 -16.77 -5.42 19.60
C PHE A 181 -16.20 -6.69 18.94
N ALA A 182 -15.86 -6.63 17.65
CA ALA A 182 -15.21 -7.75 16.95
C ALA A 182 -13.79 -8.01 17.49
N GLU A 183 -13.05 -6.93 17.78
CA GLU A 183 -11.72 -7.00 18.38
C GLU A 183 -11.74 -7.54 19.82
N LEU A 184 -12.73 -7.12 20.63
CA LEU A 184 -12.97 -7.65 21.97
C LEU A 184 -13.35 -9.14 21.97
N LYS A 185 -14.17 -9.59 21.02
CA LYS A 185 -14.47 -11.03 20.89
C LYS A 185 -13.23 -11.83 20.48
N GLY A 186 -12.39 -11.28 19.60
CA GLY A 186 -11.16 -11.93 19.16
C GLY A 186 -10.08 -12.02 20.24
N SER A 187 -10.04 -11.09 21.20
CA SER A 187 -9.10 -11.15 22.33
C SER A 187 -9.57 -12.10 23.44
N VAL A 188 -10.89 -12.20 23.66
CA VAL A 188 -11.47 -13.15 24.63
C VAL A 188 -11.32 -14.60 24.20
N SER A 189 -11.28 -14.91 22.89
CA SER A 189 -11.07 -16.28 22.41
C SER A 189 -9.60 -16.68 22.20
N LYS A 190 -8.66 -15.77 22.47
CA LYS A 190 -7.21 -16.04 22.43
C LYS A 190 -6.61 -16.26 23.83
N ILE A 191 -7.40 -16.08 24.88
CA ILE A 191 -7.12 -16.45 26.28
C ILE A 191 -7.79 -17.79 26.54
#